data_AF-A0A2X3DUE3-F1
#
_entry.id   AF-A0A2X3DUE3-F1
#
_cell.length_a   1.000
_cell.length_b   1.000
_cell.length_c   1.000
_cell.angle_alpha   90.00
_cell.angle_beta   90.00
_cell.angle_gamma   90.00
#
_symmetry.space_group_name_H-M   'P 1'
#
loop_
_entity.id
_entity.type
_entity.pdbx_description
1 polymer ?
#
loop_
_entity_poly.entity_id
_entity_poly.type
_entity_poly.pdbx_seq_one_letter_code
_entity_poly.pdbx_strand_id
1 'polypeptide(L)' 'MKANIDPRGVNVDALLAAINEISESEIHRTADDPHHVSVDGREYHTWHELAEAFELDIHDFSVTEVTR' A
#
# COMPACT_ATOMS: atom_id res chain seq x y z
N MET A 1 -15.41 3.70 8.27
CA MET A 1 -14.09 3.05 8.37
C MET A 1 -13.05 4.13 8.08
N LYS A 2 -12.04 4.32 8.93
CA LYS A 2 -10.99 5.32 8.69
C LYS A 2 -10.02 4.71 7.68
N ALA A 3 -9.87 5.31 6.50
CA ALA A 3 -8.84 4.90 5.56
C ALA A 3 -7.47 5.08 6.21
N ASN A 4 -6.61 4.06 6.13
CA ASN A 4 -5.26 4.17 6.66
C ASN A 4 -4.43 4.98 5.66
N ILE A 5 -4.25 6.27 5.97
CA ILE A 5 -3.46 7.18 5.15
C ILE A 5 -2.06 7.28 5.74
N ASP A 6 -1.06 6.94 4.92
CA ASP A 6 0.35 7.12 5.23
C ASP A 6 0.67 8.61 5.44
N PRO A 7 1.65 8.98 6.29
CA PRO A 7 2.11 10.38 6.44
C PRO A 7 2.47 11.08 5.12
N ARG A 8 2.79 10.36 4.05
CA ARG A 8 3.04 10.87 2.69
C ARG A 8 1.76 11.09 1.88
N GLY A 9 0.59 10.91 2.49
CA GLY A 9 -0.71 11.06 1.85
C GLY A 9 -1.03 9.91 0.89
N VAL A 10 -0.63 8.68 1.21
CA VAL A 10 -0.97 7.49 0.40
C VAL A 10 -2.08 6.72 1.08
N ASN A 11 -3.13 6.38 0.34
CA ASN A 11 -4.22 5.52 0.80
C ASN A 11 -3.77 4.07 0.79
N VAL A 12 -3.26 3.64 1.94
CA VAL A 12 -2.67 2.32 2.12
C VAL A 12 -3.72 1.21 2.01
N ASP A 13 -4.96 1.47 2.45
CA ASP A 13 -6.06 0.52 2.31
C ASP A 13 -6.38 0.24 0.83
N ALA A 14 -6.44 1.30 0.01
CA ALA A 14 -6.70 1.16 -1.43
C ALA A 14 -5.55 0.46 -2.15
N LEU A 15 -4.29 0.80 -1.82
CA LEU A 15 -3.12 0.16 -2.39
C LEU A 15 -3.11 -1.34 -2.07
N LEU A 16 -3.35 -1.71 -0.81
CA LEU A 16 -3.38 -3.12 -0.44
C LEU A 16 -4.53 -3.89 -1.05
N ALA A 17 -5.71 -3.26 -1.20
CA ALA A 17 -6.83 -3.88 -1.88
C ALA A 17 -6.45 -4.23 -3.33
N ALA A 18 -5.89 -3.26 -4.07
CA ALA A 18 -5.45 -3.49 -5.45
C ALA A 18 -4.40 -4.59 -5.56
N ILE A 19 -3.43 -4.64 -4.65
CA ILE A 19 -2.40 -5.69 -4.62
C ILE A 19 -3.02 -7.05 -4.30
N ASN A 20 -3.96 -7.11 -3.36
CA ASN A 20 -4.64 -8.35 -3.00
C ASN A 20 -5.47 -8.87 -4.18
N GLU A 21 -6.07 -7.97 -4.98
CA GLU A 21 -6.78 -8.30 -6.22
C GLU A 21 -5.85 -8.82 -7.32
N ILE A 22 -4.66 -8.23 -7.49
CA ILE A 22 -3.68 -8.63 -8.52
C ILE A 22 -2.95 -9.93 -8.13
N SER A 23 -2.51 -10.03 -6.88
CA SER A 23 -1.67 -11.12 -6.41
C SER A 23 -2.46 -12.34 -5.99
N GLU A 24 -3.78 -12.20 -5.76
CA GLU A 24 -4.66 -13.20 -5.14
C GLU A 24 -4.06 -13.82 -3.86
N SER A 25 -3.14 -13.09 -3.21
CA SER A 25 -2.26 -13.57 -2.15
C SER A 25 -2.53 -12.81 -0.86
N GLU A 26 -2.34 -13.50 0.27
CA GLU A 26 -2.53 -12.91 1.59
C GLU A 26 -1.45 -11.87 1.88
N ILE A 27 -1.87 -10.68 2.29
CA ILE A 27 -0.99 -9.57 2.64
C ILE A 27 -0.87 -9.52 4.15
N HIS A 28 0.35 -9.66 4.67
CA HIS A 28 0.64 -9.56 6.09
C HIS A 28 1.26 -8.21 6.42
N ARG A 29 0.57 -7.38 7.19
CA ARG A 29 1.19 -6.20 7.81
C ARG A 29 1.83 -6.58 9.14
N THR A 30 3.02 -6.06 9.39
CA THR A 30 3.69 -6.22 10.69
C THR A 30 3.03 -5.28 11.70
N ALA A 31 2.73 -5.77 12.91
CA ALA A 31 2.14 -4.93 13.97
C ALA A 31 3.16 -3.96 14.59
N ASP A 32 4.45 -4.31 14.52
CA ASP A 32 5.56 -3.53 15.05
C ASP A 32 5.92 -2.34 14.16
N ASP A 33 5.89 -2.54 12.83
CA ASP A 33 6.11 -1.48 11.85
C ASP A 33 4.95 -1.42 10.83
N PRO A 34 4.16 -0.32 10.83
CA PRO A 34 2.99 -0.21 9.97
C PRO A 34 3.32 -0.01 8.49
N HIS A 35 4.57 0.31 8.12
CA HIS A 35 5.02 0.42 6.74
C HIS A 35 5.56 -0.91 6.20
N HIS A 36 5.83 -1.86 7.09
CA HIS A 36 6.36 -3.17 6.76
C HIS A 36 5.24 -4.15 6.40
N VAL A 37 5.31 -4.66 5.18
CA VAL A 37 4.30 -5.55 4.63
C VAL A 37 4.97 -6.71 3.90
N SER A 38 4.44 -7.91 4.12
CA SER A 38 4.86 -9.12 3.43
C SER A 38 3.77 -9.58 2.48
N VAL A 39 4.12 -9.82 1.21
CA VAL A 39 3.23 -10.38 0.19
C VAL A 39 3.93 -11.57 -0.44
N ASP A 40 3.30 -12.74 -0.41
CA ASP A 40 3.86 -13.98 -0.97
C ASP A 40 5.28 -14.30 -0.45
N GLY A 41 5.54 -13.99 0.82
CA GLY A 41 6.86 -14.18 1.44
C GLY A 41 7.95 -13.18 1.02
N ARG A 42 7.61 -12.16 0.22
CA ARG A 42 8.47 -11.00 -0.03
C ARG A 42 8.13 -9.88 0.91
N GLU A 43 9.14 -9.32 1.56
CA GLU A 43 9.00 -8.21 2.50
C GLU A 43 9.27 -6.90 1.79
N TYR A 44 8.40 -5.91 2.04
CA TYR A 44 8.50 -4.57 1.50
C TYR A 44 8.50 -3.57 2.64
N HIS A 45 9.39 -2.58 2.56
CA HIS A 45 9.59 -1.59 3.62
C HIS A 45 8.92 -0.26 3.33
N THR A 46 8.45 -0.05 2.10
CA THR A 46 7.74 1.16 1.71
C THR A 46 6.58 0.84 0.76
N TRP A 47 5.53 1.64 0.82
CA TRP A 47 4.41 1.54 -0.13
C TRP A 47 4.83 1.78 -1.58
N HIS A 48 5.89 2.56 -1.81
CA HIS A 48 6.41 2.84 -3.15
C HIS A 48 7.03 1.59 -3.76
N GLU A 49 7.95 0.96 -3.02
CA GLU A 49 8.58 -0.29 -3.43
C GLU A 49 7.55 -1.39 -3.68
N LEU A 50 6.56 -1.48 -2.79
CA LEU A 50 5.44 -2.40 -2.97
C LEU A 50 4.67 -2.11 -4.27
N ALA A 51 4.28 -0.85 -4.51
CA ALA A 51 3.55 -0.49 -5.74
C ALA A 51 4.38 -0.79 -7.00
N GLU A 52 5.67 -0.45 -6.99
CA GLU A 52 6.60 -0.76 -8.10
C GLU A 52 6.69 -2.27 -8.36
N ALA A 53 6.71 -3.10 -7.32
CA ALA A 53 6.78 -4.56 -7.47
C ALA A 53 5.54 -5.17 -8.14
N PHE A 54 4.39 -4.51 -8.01
CA PHE A 54 3.12 -4.91 -8.63
C PHE A 54 2.78 -4.08 -9.88
N GLU A 55 3.73 -3.31 -10.40
CA GLU A 55 3.53 -2.42 -11.57
C GLU A 55 2.36 -1.43 -11.39
N LEU A 56 2.13 -1.00 -10.14
CA LEU A 56 1.12 -0.04 -9.75
C LEU A 56 1.70 1.37 -9.63
N ASP A 57 0.94 2.36 -10.07
CA ASP A 57 1.30 3.77 -9.88
C ASP A 57 0.87 4.26 -8.49
N ILE A 58 1.83 4.63 -7.64
CA ILE A 58 1.53 5.07 -6.27
C ILE A 58 0.74 6.39 -6.24
N HIS A 59 0.80 7.21 -7.29
CA HIS A 59 0.11 8.50 -7.31
C HIS A 59 -1.40 8.33 -7.44
N ASP A 60 -1.87 7.23 -8.04
CA ASP A 60 -3.30 6.86 -8.05
C ASP A 60 -3.86 6.70 -6.61
N PHE A 61 -3.03 6.18 -5.72
CA PHE A 61 -3.36 6.01 -4.30
C PHE A 61 -3.03 7.23 -3.45
N SER A 62 -2.43 8.28 -4.02
CA SER A 62 -2.08 9.45 -3.25
C SER A 62 -3.31 10.35 -3.05
N VAL A 63 -3.74 10.47 -1.80
CA VAL A 63 -4.65 11.53 -1.32
C VAL A 63 -3.89 12.84 -1.20
N THR A 64 -3.23 13.26 -2.28
CA THR A 64 -2.96 14.69 -2.43
C THR A 64 -4.31 15.37 -2.52
N GLU A 65 -4.49 16.46 -1.79
CA GLU A 65 -5.68 17.30 -1.88
C GLU A 65 -5.78 17.88 -3.31
N VAL A 66 -6.26 17.08 -4.27
CA VAL A 66 -6.69 17.54 -5.61
C VAL A 66 -8.07 18.17 -5.43
N THR A 67 -8.09 19.23 -4.64
CA THR A 67 -9.21 20.15 -4.44
C THR A 67 -8.64 21.35 -3.69
N ARG A 68 -7.86 22.17 -4.40
CA ARG A 68 -7.81 23.61 -4.12
C ARG A 68 -9.10 24.24 -4.61
#